data_AF-A0A0K0X1Y0-F1
#
_entry.id   AF-A0A0K0X1Y0-F1
#
_cell.length_a   1.000
_cell.length_b   1.000
_cell.length_c   1.000
_cell.angle_alpha   90.00
_cell.angle_beta   90.00
_cell.angle_gamma   90.00
#
_symmetry.space_group_name_H-M   'P 1'
#
loop_
_entity.id
_entity.type
_entity.pdbx_description
1 polymer ?
#
loop_
_entity_poly.entity_id
_entity_poly.type
_entity_poly.pdbx_seq_one_letter_code
_entity_poly.pdbx_strand_id
1 'polypeptide(L)'
;MTISPLDVHRQANATSPHLAAALETIADRGVEFVYFQAVTITGRVVGKVAPARHFERLAVKGVQQHQTAVANLQGTREGVLLAGGVNAPEYTAIPDLETFAVLPWDPSFARVFCRLYEPDHLPERAGAEFACDSRGVLRRMHAGFTDRTGLELRTGCEPEMTWQGEGLQAQFRPGSSPAYHIEHLERNRPIVKKVIEYAQALGLDMIEGDYEDEFQVELNFMYDRADLTADRLITYRQICKQVARELGIEASFMPKPATGMMGNGCHHNFSLWRDDVNVLAEPGVTQLHLSELGQHALGGLLAHSAGAMLINGSTVNSYKRYWDAGQFAPSRINWGLDNKTCTVRLSAVGRLEYKLPDAAVNPYLSHAVILAACEDGMKNAIDPGEPTQGSSYDAPVDDRFPALPLTLGEAIDAFRADEVLTQALGPDLSSLLVDFHADEWARFCGYVTEWEREMYWSDAP
;
A
#
# COMPACT_ATOMS: atom_id res chain seq x y z
N MET A 1 9.95 31.35 20.18
CA MET A 1 9.92 30.44 19.02
C MET A 1 8.83 29.42 19.32
N THR A 2 7.88 29.25 18.40
CA THR A 2 6.91 28.16 18.45
C THR A 2 7.66 26.84 18.27
N ILE A 3 7.40 25.85 19.13
CA ILE A 3 7.99 24.50 19.00
C ILE A 3 7.43 23.88 17.73
N SER A 4 8.30 23.50 16.79
CA SER A 4 7.89 22.88 15.52
C SER A 4 7.50 21.40 15.70
N PRO A 5 6.73 20.79 14.78
CA PRO A 5 6.49 19.35 14.79
C PRO A 5 7.76 18.50 14.83
N LEU A 6 8.82 18.95 14.13
CA LEU A 6 10.14 18.34 14.20
C LEU A 6 10.71 18.41 15.62
N ASP A 7 10.68 19.57 16.28
CA ASP A 7 11.18 19.71 17.66
C ASP A 7 10.42 18.81 18.65
N VAL A 8 9.10 18.67 18.48
CA VAL A 8 8.28 17.74 19.28
C VAL A 8 8.77 16.31 19.10
N HIS A 9 8.99 15.85 17.87
CA HIS A 9 9.49 14.49 17.62
C HIS A 9 10.91 14.29 18.17
N ARG A 10 11.81 15.26 18.00
CA ARG A 10 13.17 15.21 18.56
C ARG A 10 13.13 15.09 20.08
N GLN A 11 12.29 15.88 20.74
CA GLN A 11 12.12 15.84 22.19
C GLN A 11 11.55 14.50 22.64
N ALA A 12 10.54 13.98 21.94
CA ALA A 12 9.96 12.66 22.23
C ALA A 12 11.03 11.55 22.14
N ASN A 13 11.86 11.55 21.09
CA ASN A 13 12.94 10.58 20.93
C ASN A 13 14.01 10.71 22.01
N ALA A 14 14.39 11.93 22.38
CA ALA A 14 15.43 12.18 23.39
C ALA A 14 15.07 11.62 24.78
N THR A 15 13.78 11.51 25.10
CA THR A 15 13.30 10.98 26.38
C THR A 15 12.61 9.62 26.25
N SER A 16 12.63 9.00 25.07
CA SER A 16 11.86 7.79 24.80
C SER A 16 12.50 6.55 25.45
N PRO A 17 11.73 5.69 26.15
CA PRO A 17 12.23 4.39 26.59
C PRO A 17 12.62 3.47 25.42
N HIS A 18 12.03 3.68 24.23
CA HIS A 18 12.41 2.93 23.02
C HIS A 18 13.83 3.25 22.55
N LEU A 19 14.35 4.45 22.84
CA LEU A 19 15.74 4.78 22.53
C LEU A 19 16.69 3.90 23.36
N ALA A 20 16.45 3.82 24.67
CA ALA A 20 17.24 2.99 25.57
C ALA A 20 17.18 1.51 25.16
N ALA A 21 15.99 0.99 24.88
CA ALA A 21 15.79 -0.40 24.45
C ALA A 21 16.50 -0.71 23.11
N ALA A 22 16.48 0.22 22.15
CA ALA A 22 17.20 0.05 20.89
C ALA A 22 18.71 0.07 21.09
N LEU A 23 19.25 0.94 21.95
CA LEU A 23 20.69 0.98 22.26
C LEU A 23 21.17 -0.28 22.99
N GLU A 24 20.37 -0.78 23.93
CA GLU A 24 20.62 -2.07 24.59
C GLU A 24 20.62 -3.21 23.56
N THR A 25 19.61 -3.26 22.69
CA THR A 25 19.55 -4.26 21.61
C THR A 25 20.76 -4.18 20.67
N ILE A 26 21.20 -2.96 20.32
CA ILE A 26 22.39 -2.75 19.48
C ILE A 26 23.63 -3.35 20.15
N ALA A 27 23.83 -3.10 21.44
CA ALA A 27 24.96 -3.62 22.20
C ALA A 27 24.90 -5.14 22.34
N ASP A 28 23.75 -5.67 22.75
CA ASP A 28 23.55 -7.09 23.06
C ASP A 28 23.63 -7.98 21.81
N ARG A 29 23.12 -7.50 20.68
CA ARG A 29 23.06 -8.25 19.43
C ARG A 29 24.23 -7.97 18.50
N GLY A 30 25.13 -7.07 18.89
CA GLY A 30 26.30 -6.70 18.09
C GLY A 30 25.92 -6.03 16.76
N VAL A 31 24.89 -5.17 16.77
CA VAL A 31 24.47 -4.44 15.56
C VAL A 31 25.55 -3.43 15.19
N GLU A 32 26.05 -3.50 13.96
CA GLU A 32 27.10 -2.63 13.44
C GLU A 32 26.54 -1.48 12.61
N PHE A 33 25.39 -1.69 11.95
CA PHE A 33 24.79 -0.74 11.01
C PHE A 33 23.28 -0.62 11.20
N VAL A 34 22.75 0.58 10.97
CA VAL A 34 21.30 0.84 11.02
C VAL A 34 20.85 1.52 9.74
N TYR A 35 19.83 0.96 9.08
CA TYR A 35 19.11 1.59 7.99
C TYR A 35 18.01 2.52 8.52
N PHE A 36 18.06 3.78 8.12
CA PHE A 36 17.01 4.77 8.33
C PHE A 36 16.16 4.81 7.07
N GLN A 37 14.94 4.29 7.17
CA GLN A 37 14.07 4.00 6.04
C GLN A 37 12.95 5.05 5.93
N ALA A 38 12.75 5.56 4.72
CA ALA A 38 11.63 6.37 4.31
C ALA A 38 10.89 5.64 3.18
N VAL A 39 9.60 5.91 3.04
CA VAL A 39 8.76 5.31 1.99
C VAL A 39 8.34 6.40 1.02
N THR A 40 8.60 6.16 -0.26
CA THR A 40 8.25 7.04 -1.37
C THR A 40 6.76 6.98 -1.70
N ILE A 41 6.27 7.89 -2.55
CA ILE A 41 4.88 7.89 -3.00
C ILE A 41 4.48 6.60 -3.73
N THR A 42 5.44 5.85 -4.31
CA THR A 42 5.18 4.56 -4.97
C THR A 42 5.37 3.37 -4.04
N GLY A 43 5.48 3.57 -2.72
CA GLY A 43 5.72 2.47 -1.77
C GLY A 43 7.15 1.88 -1.80
N ARG A 44 8.08 2.46 -2.57
CA ARG A 44 9.49 2.05 -2.56
C ARG A 44 10.14 2.52 -1.27
N VAL A 45 10.93 1.64 -0.64
CA VAL A 45 11.77 2.01 0.52
C VAL A 45 13.08 2.64 0.04
N VAL A 46 13.35 3.84 0.50
CA VAL A 46 14.60 4.59 0.30
C VAL A 46 15.19 4.91 1.67
N GLY A 47 16.48 5.24 1.75
CA GLY A 47 17.09 5.38 3.07
C GLY A 47 18.56 5.73 3.06
N LYS A 48 19.13 5.77 4.26
CA LYS A 48 20.58 5.82 4.49
C LYS A 48 20.97 4.74 5.48
N VAL A 49 22.20 4.27 5.36
CA VAL A 49 22.85 3.43 6.37
C VAL A 49 23.80 4.28 7.20
N ALA A 50 23.83 4.04 8.50
CA ALA A 50 24.82 4.63 9.40
C ALA A 50 25.42 3.56 10.33
N PRO A 51 26.69 3.70 10.73
CA PRO A 51 27.25 2.89 11.82
C PRO A 51 26.42 3.05 13.10
N ALA A 52 26.09 1.94 13.77
CA ALA A 52 25.19 1.88 14.92
C ALA A 52 25.65 2.73 16.11
N ARG A 53 26.97 2.94 16.25
CA ARG A 53 27.54 3.89 17.25
C ARG A 53 27.02 5.32 17.13
N HIS A 54 26.42 5.69 16.00
CA HIS A 54 25.82 7.00 15.77
C HIS A 54 24.29 7.00 15.99
N PHE A 55 23.68 5.86 16.32
CA PHE A 55 22.24 5.71 16.43
C PHE A 55 21.62 6.68 17.43
N GLU A 56 22.17 6.80 18.66
CA GLU A 56 21.65 7.72 19.68
C GLU A 56 21.57 9.17 19.17
N ARG A 57 22.63 9.66 18.52
CA ARG A 57 22.66 11.00 17.94
C ARG A 57 21.64 11.14 16.81
N LEU A 58 21.55 10.14 15.94
CA LEU A 58 20.67 10.18 14.76
C LEU A 58 19.20 9.96 15.12
N ALA A 59 18.91 9.28 16.22
CA ALA A 59 17.57 9.14 16.79
C ALA A 59 16.95 10.50 17.10
N VAL A 60 17.77 11.45 17.57
CA VAL A 60 17.31 12.80 17.91
C VAL A 60 17.54 13.78 16.75
N LYS A 61 18.67 13.73 16.04
CA LYS A 61 18.97 14.73 14.99
C LYS A 61 18.33 14.43 13.64
N GLY A 62 18.03 13.16 13.37
CA GLY A 62 17.58 12.67 12.07
C GLY A 62 18.71 12.53 11.05
N VAL A 63 18.33 12.00 9.88
CA VAL A 63 19.18 11.91 8.69
C VAL A 63 18.61 12.80 7.58
N GLN A 64 19.47 13.50 6.85
CA GLN A 64 19.05 14.37 5.75
C GLN A 64 19.03 13.58 4.44
N GLN A 65 18.04 13.79 3.58
CA GLN A 65 18.00 13.20 2.25
C GLN A 65 17.37 14.16 1.24
N HIS A 66 17.87 14.14 0.00
CA HIS A 66 17.34 14.97 -1.07
C HIS A 66 15.84 14.74 -1.29
N GLN A 67 15.05 15.82 -1.33
CA GLN A 67 13.59 15.74 -1.34
C GLN A 67 13.01 14.89 -2.47
N THR A 68 13.56 14.99 -3.68
CA THR A 68 13.19 14.16 -4.85
C THR A 68 13.25 12.65 -4.60
N ALA A 69 13.96 12.17 -3.56
CA ALA A 69 13.92 10.76 -3.19
C ALA A 69 12.51 10.25 -2.90
N VAL A 70 11.58 11.09 -2.40
CA VAL A 70 10.17 10.69 -2.16
C VAL A 70 9.42 10.35 -3.44
N ALA A 71 9.93 10.78 -4.60
CA ALA A 71 9.44 10.46 -5.93
C ALA A 71 10.49 9.65 -6.72
N ASN A 72 11.22 8.77 -6.03
CA ASN A 72 12.19 7.83 -6.62
C ASN A 72 13.37 8.45 -7.37
N LEU A 73 13.67 9.74 -7.16
CA LEU A 73 14.61 10.49 -8.03
C LEU A 73 14.18 10.46 -9.51
N GLN A 74 12.88 10.32 -9.78
CA GLN A 74 12.33 10.27 -11.13
C GLN A 74 12.35 11.66 -11.77
N GLY A 75 12.83 11.72 -13.01
CA GLY A 75 12.68 12.87 -13.88
C GLY A 75 11.46 12.74 -14.80
N THR A 76 10.90 13.87 -15.20
CA THR A 76 9.92 13.93 -16.29
C THR A 76 10.56 13.51 -17.62
N ARG A 77 9.75 13.30 -18.66
CA ARG A 77 10.25 13.01 -20.01
C ARG A 77 11.18 14.11 -20.55
N GLU A 78 11.03 15.35 -20.08
CA GLU A 78 11.90 16.49 -20.40
C GLU A 78 13.20 16.51 -19.56
N GLY A 79 13.39 15.56 -18.65
CA GLY A 79 14.59 15.44 -17.83
C GLY A 79 14.59 16.30 -16.55
N VAL A 80 13.44 16.83 -16.14
CA VAL A 80 13.32 17.62 -14.90
C VAL A 80 12.96 16.70 -13.73
N LEU A 81 13.76 16.69 -12.66
CA LEU A 81 13.45 15.91 -11.47
C LEU A 81 12.13 16.35 -10.81
N LEU A 82 11.27 15.40 -10.46
CA LEU A 82 10.02 15.64 -9.73
C LEU A 82 10.28 16.10 -8.29
N ALA A 83 9.24 16.57 -7.59
CA ALA A 83 9.32 17.00 -6.18
C ALA A 83 10.44 18.03 -5.91
N GLY A 84 10.49 19.10 -6.71
CA GLY A 84 11.33 20.29 -6.49
C GLY A 84 12.58 20.41 -7.37
N GLY A 85 12.87 19.42 -8.22
CA GLY A 85 14.00 19.50 -9.15
C GLY A 85 15.37 19.30 -8.49
N VAL A 86 16.44 19.59 -9.24
CA VAL A 86 17.83 19.48 -8.78
C VAL A 86 18.21 20.45 -7.66
N ASN A 87 17.41 21.51 -7.47
CA ASN A 87 17.60 22.51 -6.42
C ASN A 87 16.72 22.23 -5.20
N ALA A 88 16.01 21.11 -5.16
CA ALA A 88 15.17 20.77 -4.04
C ALA A 88 16.03 20.65 -2.76
N PRO A 89 15.57 21.20 -1.63
CA PRO A 89 16.27 21.02 -0.38
C PRO A 89 16.25 19.55 0.06
N GLU A 90 17.03 19.22 1.08
CA GLU A 90 16.88 17.94 1.77
C GLU A 90 15.70 18.00 2.75
N TYR A 91 14.99 16.90 2.96
CA TYR A 91 14.13 16.74 4.13
C TYR A 91 14.94 16.15 5.29
N THR A 92 14.46 16.37 6.52
CA THR A 92 14.95 15.70 7.73
C THR A 92 14.10 14.48 8.03
N ALA A 93 14.67 13.28 7.94
CA ALA A 93 14.03 12.03 8.33
C ALA A 93 14.35 11.70 9.80
N ILE A 94 13.33 11.64 10.65
CA ILE A 94 13.44 11.30 12.08
C ILE A 94 12.87 9.90 12.31
N PRO A 95 13.62 9.00 12.97
CA PRO A 95 13.17 7.63 13.19
C PRO A 95 12.03 7.55 14.21
N ASP A 96 11.00 6.77 13.90
CA ASP A 96 10.03 6.33 14.88
C ASP A 96 10.59 5.09 15.61
N LEU A 97 11.08 5.29 16.82
CA LEU A 97 11.90 4.31 17.55
C LEU A 97 11.18 3.00 17.89
N GLU A 98 9.84 3.02 17.95
CA GLU A 98 9.01 1.83 18.09
C GLU A 98 9.16 0.84 16.92
N THR A 99 9.66 1.31 15.77
CA THR A 99 9.90 0.51 14.58
C THR A 99 11.34 0.02 14.46
N PHE A 100 12.17 0.16 15.50
CA PHE A 100 13.52 -0.39 15.47
C PHE A 100 13.47 -1.93 15.44
N ALA A 101 14.15 -2.56 14.47
CA ALA A 101 14.23 -4.01 14.37
C ALA A 101 15.57 -4.48 13.81
N VAL A 102 16.15 -5.52 14.42
CA VAL A 102 17.33 -6.23 13.91
C VAL A 102 16.90 -7.12 12.74
N LEU A 103 17.66 -7.13 11.65
CA LEU A 103 17.33 -7.95 10.49
C LEU A 103 17.59 -9.43 10.79
N PRO A 104 16.60 -10.34 10.58
CA PRO A 104 16.76 -11.74 10.95
C PRO A 104 17.72 -12.52 10.03
N TRP A 105 17.98 -12.01 8.82
CA TRP A 105 18.93 -12.59 7.87
C TRP A 105 20.37 -12.09 8.06
N ASP A 106 20.57 -10.94 8.70
CA ASP A 106 21.89 -10.40 9.02
C ASP A 106 21.82 -9.56 10.31
N PRO A 107 22.11 -10.17 11.47
CA PRO A 107 22.01 -9.50 12.76
C PRO A 107 23.00 -8.34 12.96
N SER A 108 24.01 -8.19 12.10
CA SER A 108 24.90 -7.01 12.12
C SER A 108 24.20 -5.75 11.62
N PHE A 109 23.02 -5.89 11.01
CA PHE A 109 22.18 -4.79 10.55
C PHE A 109 20.86 -4.70 11.32
N ALA A 110 20.41 -3.48 11.56
CA ALA A 110 19.06 -3.16 11.98
C ALA A 110 18.40 -2.14 11.02
N ARG A 111 17.09 -1.95 11.14
CA ARG A 111 16.33 -0.91 10.43
C ARG A 111 15.41 -0.15 11.37
N VAL A 112 15.04 1.06 10.96
CA VAL A 112 14.02 1.88 11.61
C VAL A 112 13.30 2.72 10.55
N PHE A 113 11.97 2.77 10.60
CA PHE A 113 11.19 3.67 9.75
C PHE A 113 11.26 5.09 10.27
N CYS A 114 11.23 6.05 9.36
CA CYS A 114 11.30 7.47 9.67
C CYS A 114 10.02 8.18 9.22
N ARG A 115 9.73 9.30 9.88
CA ARG A 115 8.85 10.37 9.39
C ARG A 115 9.69 11.51 8.86
N LEU A 116 9.16 12.24 7.87
CA LEU A 116 9.89 13.28 7.16
C LEU A 116 9.39 14.67 7.55
N TYR A 117 10.32 15.60 7.69
CA TYR A 117 10.08 16.98 8.08
C TYR A 117 10.85 17.92 7.17
N GLU A 118 10.30 19.12 6.99
CA GLU A 118 11.02 20.24 6.40
C GLU A 118 12.26 20.58 7.24
N PRO A 119 13.42 20.84 6.62
CA PRO A 119 14.66 21.03 7.34
C PRO A 119 14.71 22.38 8.07
N ASP A 120 15.48 22.44 9.16
CA ASP A 120 15.58 23.63 10.03
C ASP A 120 16.05 24.90 9.31
N HIS A 121 16.78 24.76 8.21
CA HIS A 121 17.39 25.88 7.48
C HIS A 121 16.44 26.59 6.50
N LEU A 122 15.18 26.17 6.38
CA LEU A 122 14.16 26.82 5.53
C LEU A 122 13.21 27.66 6.39
N PRO A 123 13.45 28.97 6.58
CA PRO A 123 12.79 29.76 7.63
C PRO A 123 11.25 29.75 7.58
N GLU A 124 10.67 29.66 6.38
CA GLU A 124 9.22 29.73 6.18
C GLU A 124 8.48 28.46 6.59
N ARG A 125 9.17 27.33 6.61
CA ARG A 125 8.58 26.00 6.87
C ARG A 125 9.43 25.11 7.77
N ALA A 126 10.41 25.69 8.47
CA ALA A 126 11.37 24.96 9.29
C ALA A 126 10.68 24.04 10.29
N GLY A 127 11.00 22.74 10.22
CA GLY A 127 10.47 21.73 11.13
C GLY A 127 9.00 21.38 10.94
N ALA A 128 8.32 21.94 9.92
CA ALA A 128 6.99 21.49 9.53
C ALA A 128 7.04 20.04 9.05
N GLU A 129 5.91 19.34 9.15
CA GLU A 129 5.82 17.99 8.60
C GLU A 129 5.89 18.04 7.08
N PHE A 130 6.63 17.11 6.50
CA PHE A 130 6.80 17.10 5.05
C PHE A 130 5.52 16.61 4.37
N ALA A 131 4.96 17.42 3.48
CA ALA A 131 3.64 17.18 2.89
C ALA A 131 3.59 15.87 2.06
N CYS A 132 4.69 15.51 1.39
CA CYS A 132 4.76 14.31 0.54
C CYS A 132 5.29 13.06 1.25
N ASP A 133 5.36 13.06 2.59
CA ASP A 133 5.65 11.85 3.39
C ASP A 133 4.39 10.99 3.48
N SER A 134 4.27 9.95 2.64
CA SER A 134 3.08 9.09 2.63
C SER A 134 2.81 8.45 4.00
N ARG A 135 3.88 8.05 4.71
CA ARG A 135 3.77 7.44 6.04
C ARG A 135 3.33 8.45 7.09
N GLY A 136 3.91 9.64 7.08
CA GLY A 136 3.50 10.76 7.92
C GLY A 136 2.06 11.20 7.68
N VAL A 137 1.64 11.26 6.40
CA VAL A 137 0.26 11.60 5.99
C VAL A 137 -0.74 10.61 6.58
N LEU A 138 -0.54 9.29 6.41
CA LEU A 138 -1.44 8.30 7.00
C LEU A 138 -1.54 8.46 8.51
N ARG A 139 -0.40 8.59 9.22
CA ARG A 139 -0.41 8.73 10.69
C ARG A 139 -1.23 9.93 11.16
N ARG A 140 -1.11 11.08 10.47
CA ARG A 140 -1.90 12.27 10.79
C ARG A 140 -3.38 12.12 10.44
N MET A 141 -3.68 11.57 9.27
CA MET A 141 -5.05 11.38 8.82
C MET A 141 -5.80 10.42 9.75
N HIS A 142 -5.17 9.31 10.13
CA HIS A 142 -5.73 8.35 11.06
C HIS A 142 -5.93 8.97 12.44
N ALA A 143 -4.91 9.64 13.01
CA ALA A 143 -5.06 10.33 14.30
C ALA A 143 -6.19 11.38 14.27
N GLY A 144 -6.23 12.22 13.23
CA GLY A 144 -7.29 13.22 13.07
C GLY A 144 -8.68 12.60 12.87
N PHE A 145 -8.77 11.47 12.16
CA PHE A 145 -10.01 10.71 12.02
C PHE A 145 -10.47 10.19 13.38
N THR A 146 -9.57 9.62 14.18
CA THR A 146 -9.84 9.18 15.55
C THR A 146 -10.31 10.33 16.43
N ASP A 147 -9.64 11.48 16.39
CA ASP A 147 -10.01 12.66 17.19
C ASP A 147 -11.41 13.19 16.84
N ARG A 148 -11.79 13.18 15.56
CA ARG A 148 -13.09 13.68 15.10
C ARG A 148 -14.25 12.71 15.33
N THR A 149 -14.01 11.41 15.21
CA THR A 149 -15.07 10.39 15.14
C THR A 149 -15.11 9.49 16.38
N GLY A 150 -14.00 9.40 17.10
CA GLY A 150 -13.75 8.38 18.11
C GLY A 150 -13.59 6.97 17.52
N LEU A 151 -13.27 6.84 16.23
CA LEU A 151 -13.12 5.57 15.52
C LEU A 151 -11.69 5.36 15.03
N GLU A 152 -11.26 4.12 14.92
CA GLU A 152 -10.01 3.73 14.29
C GLU A 152 -10.26 2.78 13.10
N LEU A 153 -9.54 2.98 12.00
CA LEU A 153 -9.49 2.01 10.92
C LEU A 153 -8.54 0.86 11.30
N ARG A 154 -9.06 -0.37 11.23
CA ARG A 154 -8.25 -1.60 11.33
C ARG A 154 -8.32 -2.39 10.03
N THR A 155 -7.17 -2.84 9.55
CA THR A 155 -7.03 -3.51 8.25
C THR A 155 -6.16 -4.75 8.32
N GLY A 156 -6.53 -5.76 7.55
CA GLY A 156 -5.70 -6.90 7.16
C GLY A 156 -5.54 -6.89 5.64
N CYS A 157 -4.33 -7.18 5.16
CA CYS A 157 -4.03 -7.20 3.73
C CYS A 157 -3.78 -8.62 3.25
N GLU A 158 -4.21 -8.90 2.03
CA GLU A 158 -4.02 -10.17 1.31
C GLU A 158 -2.98 -9.95 0.19
N PRO A 159 -1.68 -9.78 0.49
CA PRO A 159 -0.70 -9.51 -0.55
C PRO A 159 -0.44 -10.77 -1.37
N GLU A 160 -0.78 -10.75 -2.66
CA GLU A 160 -0.38 -11.78 -3.60
C GLU A 160 1.00 -11.44 -4.21
N MET A 161 1.77 -12.47 -4.55
CA MET A 161 3.07 -12.29 -5.20
C MET A 161 3.41 -13.45 -6.13
N THR A 162 4.11 -13.15 -7.22
CA THR A 162 4.60 -14.15 -8.17
C THR A 162 6.08 -14.41 -7.93
N TRP A 163 6.50 -15.67 -7.97
CA TRP A 163 7.89 -16.07 -7.84
C TRP A 163 8.41 -16.64 -9.16
N GLN A 164 9.63 -16.30 -9.57
CA GLN A 164 10.21 -16.85 -10.79
C GLN A 164 11.70 -17.15 -10.61
N GLY A 165 12.17 -18.24 -11.19
CA GLY A 165 13.57 -18.64 -11.10
C GLY A 165 13.79 -20.11 -11.43
N GLU A 166 15.06 -20.48 -11.53
CA GLU A 166 15.44 -21.87 -11.82
C GLU A 166 14.90 -22.82 -10.74
N GLY A 167 14.31 -23.94 -11.17
CA GLY A 167 13.79 -24.98 -10.27
C GLY A 167 12.34 -24.79 -9.80
N LEU A 168 11.71 -23.63 -10.02
CA LEU A 168 10.28 -23.47 -9.78
C LEU A 168 9.47 -24.17 -10.89
N GLN A 169 8.42 -24.90 -10.50
CA GLN A 169 7.57 -25.65 -11.42
C GLN A 169 6.10 -25.52 -11.04
N ALA A 170 5.28 -25.19 -12.02
CA ALA A 170 3.82 -25.28 -11.94
C ALA A 170 3.33 -26.35 -12.92
N GLN A 171 2.39 -27.18 -12.48
CA GLN A 171 1.88 -28.31 -13.26
C GLN A 171 0.42 -28.56 -12.90
N PHE A 172 -0.48 -28.34 -13.85
CA PHE A 172 -1.91 -28.55 -13.70
C PHE A 172 -2.50 -29.02 -15.03
N ARG A 173 -3.71 -29.59 -14.98
CA ARG A 173 -4.34 -30.12 -16.20
C ARG A 173 -4.84 -28.95 -17.07
N PRO A 174 -4.79 -29.05 -18.41
CA PRO A 174 -5.40 -28.04 -19.27
C PRO A 174 -6.87 -27.79 -18.88
N GLY A 175 -7.24 -26.52 -18.72
CA GLY A 175 -8.59 -26.11 -18.29
C GLY A 175 -8.87 -26.26 -16.79
N SER A 176 -7.86 -26.56 -15.96
CA SER A 176 -7.96 -26.54 -14.49
C SER A 176 -7.06 -25.45 -13.90
N SER A 177 -7.36 -25.00 -12.68
CA SER A 177 -6.53 -24.06 -11.92
C SER A 177 -5.61 -24.80 -10.96
N PRO A 178 -4.36 -24.32 -10.72
CA PRO A 178 -3.49 -24.87 -9.70
C PRO A 178 -3.82 -24.36 -8.28
N ALA A 179 -4.84 -23.49 -8.13
CA ALA A 179 -5.21 -22.87 -6.87
C ALA A 179 -5.44 -23.89 -5.74
N TYR A 180 -4.98 -23.54 -4.54
CA TYR A 180 -5.12 -24.30 -3.30
C TYR A 180 -4.52 -25.73 -3.34
N HIS A 181 -3.72 -26.06 -4.35
CA HIS A 181 -3.12 -27.38 -4.48
C HIS A 181 -1.88 -27.53 -3.60
N ILE A 182 -1.98 -28.38 -2.57
CA ILE A 182 -0.95 -28.55 -1.54
C ILE A 182 0.43 -28.95 -2.09
N GLU A 183 0.49 -29.71 -3.18
CA GLU A 183 1.76 -30.11 -3.81
C GLU A 183 2.52 -28.89 -4.37
N HIS A 184 1.82 -27.84 -4.83
CA HIS A 184 2.49 -26.60 -5.24
C HIS A 184 3.04 -25.83 -4.05
N LEU A 185 2.28 -25.74 -2.94
CA LEU A 185 2.81 -25.18 -1.69
C LEU A 185 4.02 -25.99 -1.17
N GLU A 186 3.96 -27.31 -1.27
CA GLU A 186 5.03 -28.23 -0.87
C GLU A 186 6.33 -27.96 -1.66
N ARG A 187 6.22 -27.79 -2.98
CA ARG A 187 7.36 -27.42 -3.84
C ARG A 187 7.90 -26.03 -3.51
N ASN A 188 7.04 -25.11 -3.10
CA ASN A 188 7.40 -23.76 -2.66
C ASN A 188 7.71 -23.68 -1.16
N ARG A 189 7.77 -24.80 -0.42
CA ARG A 189 7.99 -24.82 1.03
C ARG A 189 9.22 -24.01 1.47
N PRO A 190 10.38 -24.03 0.78
CA PRO A 190 11.53 -23.20 1.18
C PRO A 190 11.21 -21.69 1.19
N ILE A 191 10.38 -21.22 0.25
CA ILE A 191 9.91 -19.83 0.19
C ILE A 191 8.99 -19.55 1.37
N VAL A 192 7.91 -20.33 1.48
CA VAL A 192 6.86 -20.16 2.50
C VAL A 192 7.46 -20.16 3.90
N LYS A 193 8.28 -21.17 4.21
CA LYS A 193 8.92 -21.32 5.52
C LYS A 193 9.77 -20.09 5.87
N LYS A 194 10.63 -19.66 4.95
CA LYS A 194 11.58 -18.57 5.24
C LYS A 194 10.89 -17.21 5.33
N VAL A 195 9.88 -16.95 4.49
CA VAL A 195 9.06 -15.74 4.59
C VAL A 195 8.36 -15.69 5.94
N ILE A 196 7.71 -16.77 6.36
CA ILE A 196 7.03 -16.84 7.67
C ILE A 196 8.01 -16.62 8.82
N GLU A 197 9.16 -17.31 8.82
CA GLU A 197 10.18 -17.17 9.88
C GLU A 197 10.68 -15.72 10.01
N TYR A 198 10.99 -15.06 8.89
CA TYR A 198 11.45 -13.66 8.90
C TYR A 198 10.34 -12.67 9.23
N ALA A 199 9.12 -12.92 8.78
CA ALA A 199 7.96 -12.11 9.11
C ALA A 199 7.67 -12.14 10.62
N GLN A 200 7.64 -13.33 11.22
CA GLN A 200 7.48 -13.50 12.66
C GLN A 200 8.60 -12.85 13.46
N ALA A 201 9.86 -12.99 13.01
CA ALA A 201 11.00 -12.33 13.64
C ALA A 201 10.94 -10.79 13.57
N LEU A 202 10.20 -10.24 12.61
CA LEU A 202 9.97 -8.81 12.43
C LEU A 202 8.58 -8.34 12.92
N GLY A 203 7.87 -9.18 13.69
CA GLY A 203 6.65 -8.81 14.40
C GLY A 203 5.35 -8.92 13.60
N LEU A 204 5.35 -9.68 12.50
CA LEU A 204 4.13 -10.05 11.79
C LEU A 204 3.58 -11.37 12.36
N ASP A 205 2.33 -11.36 12.79
CA ASP A 205 1.60 -12.57 13.19
C ASP A 205 1.02 -13.23 11.95
N MET A 206 1.76 -14.18 11.37
CA MET A 206 1.38 -14.90 10.14
C MET A 206 0.30 -15.94 10.45
N ILE A 207 -0.77 -15.98 9.66
CA ILE A 207 -1.98 -16.78 9.96
C ILE A 207 -2.25 -17.92 9.00
N GLU A 208 -2.16 -17.68 7.70
CA GLU A 208 -2.45 -18.65 6.65
C GLU A 208 -1.73 -18.27 5.36
N GLY A 209 -1.84 -19.14 4.36
CA GLY A 209 -1.29 -18.86 3.06
C GLY A 209 -1.53 -19.98 2.07
N ASP A 210 -1.65 -19.60 0.82
CA ASP A 210 -2.19 -20.42 -0.25
C ASP A 210 -1.38 -20.26 -1.54
N TYR A 211 -1.53 -21.24 -2.43
CA TYR A 211 -1.04 -21.15 -3.80
C TYR A 211 -2.20 -20.71 -4.66
N GLU A 212 -2.13 -19.51 -5.23
CA GLU A 212 -3.27 -18.86 -5.89
C GLU A 212 -3.35 -19.25 -7.37
N ASP A 213 -2.25 -19.06 -8.09
CA ASP A 213 -2.14 -19.34 -9.53
C ASP A 213 -0.71 -19.76 -9.87
N GLU A 214 -0.41 -19.94 -11.16
CA GLU A 214 0.92 -20.29 -11.65
C GLU A 214 2.01 -19.38 -11.04
N PHE A 215 2.84 -19.99 -10.19
CA PHE A 215 3.90 -19.38 -9.40
C PHE A 215 3.47 -18.26 -8.44
N GLN A 216 2.16 -18.12 -8.20
CA GLN A 216 1.59 -17.13 -7.31
C GLN A 216 1.33 -17.74 -5.94
N VAL A 217 1.83 -17.09 -4.91
CA VAL A 217 1.61 -17.44 -3.51
C VAL A 217 0.97 -16.23 -2.84
N GLU A 218 0.11 -16.47 -1.85
CA GLU A 218 -0.39 -15.46 -0.91
C GLU A 218 -0.04 -15.93 0.51
N LEU A 219 0.48 -15.04 1.37
CA LEU A 219 0.65 -15.34 2.78
C LEU A 219 0.10 -14.19 3.62
N ASN A 220 -0.84 -14.50 4.50
CA ASN A 220 -1.63 -13.54 5.24
C ASN A 220 -1.07 -13.35 6.65
N PHE A 221 -1.27 -12.16 7.18
CA PHE A 221 -0.94 -11.81 8.56
C PHE A 221 -2.13 -11.13 9.24
N MET A 222 -2.18 -11.21 10.57
CA MET A 222 -3.27 -10.64 11.36
C MET A 222 -3.46 -9.16 11.08
N TYR A 223 -4.73 -8.76 11.03
CA TYR A 223 -5.13 -7.37 10.93
C TYR A 223 -4.71 -6.59 12.19
N ASP A 224 -4.58 -5.28 12.03
CA ASP A 224 -4.29 -4.35 13.13
C ASP A 224 -4.75 -2.95 12.72
N ARG A 225 -4.43 -1.91 13.50
CA ARG A 225 -4.57 -0.52 13.07
C ARG A 225 -3.88 -0.29 11.73
N ALA A 226 -4.55 0.48 10.87
CA ALA A 226 -4.14 0.73 9.48
C ALA A 226 -2.68 1.21 9.33
N ASP A 227 -2.22 2.07 10.23
CA ASP A 227 -0.84 2.57 10.24
C ASP A 227 0.19 1.47 10.52
N LEU A 228 -0.11 0.55 11.42
CA LEU A 228 0.73 -0.61 11.72
C LEU A 228 0.70 -1.64 10.59
N THR A 229 -0.48 -1.92 10.03
CA THR A 229 -0.64 -2.80 8.87
C THR A 229 0.15 -2.28 7.66
N ALA A 230 0.18 -0.96 7.44
CA ALA A 230 0.97 -0.38 6.35
C ALA A 230 2.49 -0.60 6.53
N ASP A 231 3.03 -0.39 7.75
CA ASP A 231 4.43 -0.68 8.08
C ASP A 231 4.77 -2.17 7.90
N ARG A 232 3.83 -3.05 8.29
CA ARG A 232 3.96 -4.51 8.11
C ARG A 232 3.96 -4.91 6.64
N LEU A 233 3.10 -4.32 5.79
CA LEU A 233 3.06 -4.65 4.37
C LEU A 233 4.36 -4.23 3.65
N ILE A 234 4.91 -3.05 3.97
CA ILE A 234 6.22 -2.65 3.45
C ILE A 234 7.31 -3.62 3.91
N THR A 235 7.30 -4.00 5.19
CA THR A 235 8.26 -4.96 5.75
C THR A 235 8.15 -6.32 5.07
N TYR A 236 6.93 -6.82 4.84
CA TYR A 236 6.64 -8.06 4.15
C TYR A 236 7.26 -8.09 2.74
N ARG A 237 7.10 -7.01 1.96
CA ARG A 237 7.72 -6.91 0.63
C ARG A 237 9.25 -6.98 0.70
N GLN A 238 9.87 -6.35 1.70
CA GLN A 238 11.33 -6.43 1.90
C GLN A 238 11.77 -7.85 2.26
N ILE A 239 11.02 -8.55 3.11
CA ILE A 239 11.24 -9.95 3.46
C ILE A 239 11.19 -10.83 2.21
N CYS A 240 10.12 -10.75 1.41
CA CYS A 240 10.00 -11.57 0.19
C CYS A 240 11.15 -11.31 -0.78
N LYS A 241 11.54 -10.05 -0.97
CA LYS A 241 12.71 -9.71 -1.80
C LYS A 241 14.02 -10.25 -1.23
N GLN A 242 14.17 -10.35 0.09
CA GLN A 242 15.35 -10.94 0.70
C GLN A 242 15.38 -12.46 0.53
N VAL A 243 14.27 -13.14 0.80
CA VAL A 243 14.14 -14.59 0.60
C VAL A 243 14.44 -14.96 -0.85
N ALA A 244 13.92 -14.18 -1.81
CA ALA A 244 14.21 -14.37 -3.23
C ALA A 244 15.73 -14.34 -3.51
N ARG A 245 16.47 -13.35 -2.99
CA ARG A 245 17.93 -13.25 -3.15
C ARG A 245 18.67 -14.47 -2.61
N GLU A 246 18.26 -14.94 -1.43
CA GLU A 246 18.93 -16.07 -0.76
C GLU A 246 18.67 -17.41 -1.46
N LEU A 247 17.54 -17.52 -2.16
CA LEU A 247 17.18 -18.70 -2.94
C LEU A 247 17.62 -18.60 -4.41
N GLY A 248 18.20 -17.48 -4.84
CA GLY A 248 18.62 -17.28 -6.23
C GLY A 248 17.45 -17.16 -7.22
N ILE A 249 16.30 -16.69 -6.74
CA ILE A 249 15.07 -16.49 -7.51
C ILE A 249 14.61 -15.03 -7.41
N GLU A 250 13.49 -14.70 -8.03
CA GLU A 250 12.86 -13.38 -7.98
C GLU A 250 11.46 -13.47 -7.39
N ALA A 251 11.10 -12.51 -6.54
CA ALA A 251 9.73 -12.28 -6.08
C ALA A 251 9.21 -10.99 -6.75
N SER A 252 7.98 -11.00 -7.25
CA SER A 252 7.36 -9.85 -7.90
C SER A 252 5.99 -9.56 -7.30
N PHE A 253 5.75 -8.27 -7.04
CA PHE A 253 4.45 -7.72 -6.65
C PHE A 253 3.85 -6.93 -7.84
N MET A 254 4.30 -7.21 -9.06
CA MET A 254 3.81 -6.58 -10.28
C MET A 254 2.32 -6.93 -10.46
N PRO A 255 1.42 -5.94 -10.66
CA PRO A 255 -0.03 -6.17 -10.66
C PRO A 255 -0.50 -7.20 -11.68
N LYS A 256 0.08 -7.25 -12.88
CA LYS A 256 -0.18 -8.24 -13.92
C LYS A 256 1.16 -8.78 -14.43
N PRO A 257 1.64 -9.91 -13.89
CA PRO A 257 2.99 -10.43 -14.20
C PRO A 257 3.11 -10.92 -15.64
N ALA A 258 2.05 -11.52 -16.20
CA ALA A 258 2.00 -11.91 -17.61
C ALA A 258 0.56 -11.88 -18.15
N THR A 259 0.43 -11.86 -19.48
CA THR A 259 -0.85 -12.03 -20.17
C THR A 259 -1.38 -13.45 -19.95
N GLY A 260 -2.66 -13.57 -19.61
CA GLY A 260 -3.33 -14.86 -19.39
C GLY A 260 -3.12 -15.51 -18.02
N MET A 261 -2.26 -14.94 -17.16
CA MET A 261 -2.12 -15.33 -15.75
C MET A 261 -2.99 -14.44 -14.85
N MET A 262 -3.35 -14.91 -13.66
CA MET A 262 -3.94 -14.06 -12.63
C MET A 262 -3.00 -12.89 -12.27
N GLY A 263 -3.59 -11.76 -11.87
CA GLY A 263 -2.84 -10.59 -11.45
C GLY A 263 -2.65 -10.58 -9.94
N ASN A 264 -1.52 -10.03 -9.46
CA ASN A 264 -1.26 -9.90 -8.03
C ASN A 264 -2.12 -8.79 -7.40
N GLY A 265 -3.13 -9.19 -6.64
CA GLY A 265 -3.94 -8.34 -5.78
C GLY A 265 -3.26 -8.00 -4.45
N CYS A 266 -3.85 -7.03 -3.74
CA CYS A 266 -3.62 -6.82 -2.33
C CYS A 266 -4.93 -6.48 -1.65
N HIS A 267 -5.88 -7.41 -1.55
CA HIS A 267 -7.20 -7.07 -1.01
C HIS A 267 -7.05 -6.53 0.43
N HIS A 268 -7.78 -5.45 0.73
CA HIS A 268 -7.77 -4.84 2.06
C HIS A 268 -9.07 -5.22 2.76
N ASN A 269 -9.00 -6.17 3.68
CA ASN A 269 -10.07 -6.41 4.63
C ASN A 269 -10.03 -5.33 5.69
N PHE A 270 -11.11 -4.58 5.90
CA PHE A 270 -11.13 -3.50 6.87
C PHE A 270 -12.42 -3.40 7.66
N SER A 271 -12.30 -2.73 8.80
CA SER A 271 -13.38 -2.43 9.74
C SER A 271 -13.07 -1.15 10.52
N LEU A 272 -14.11 -0.54 11.10
CA LEU A 272 -14.00 0.64 11.96
C LEU A 272 -14.27 0.25 13.41
N TRP A 273 -13.47 0.76 14.33
CA TRP A 273 -13.48 0.34 15.73
C TRP A 273 -13.61 1.52 16.67
N ARG A 274 -14.42 1.37 17.70
CA ARG A 274 -14.40 2.23 18.88
C ARG A 274 -13.90 1.37 20.03
N ASP A 275 -12.70 1.69 20.52
CA ASP A 275 -11.99 0.84 21.46
C ASP A 275 -11.87 -0.60 20.90
N ASP A 276 -12.50 -1.58 21.57
CA ASP A 276 -12.52 -2.99 21.17
C ASP A 276 -13.84 -3.44 20.52
N VAL A 277 -14.67 -2.50 20.07
CA VAL A 277 -15.96 -2.79 19.41
C VAL A 277 -15.89 -2.41 17.93
N ASN A 278 -16.09 -3.39 17.05
CA ASN A 278 -16.30 -3.16 15.62
C ASN A 278 -17.67 -2.50 15.40
N VAL A 279 -17.68 -1.23 15.00
CA VAL A 279 -18.91 -0.44 14.80
C VAL A 279 -19.59 -0.69 13.46
N LEU A 280 -18.93 -1.43 12.55
CA LEU A 280 -19.55 -1.85 11.30
C LEU A 280 -20.48 -3.06 11.51
N ALA A 281 -20.37 -3.76 12.63
CA ALA A 281 -21.28 -4.83 12.98
C ALA A 281 -22.38 -4.31 13.91
N GLU A 282 -23.61 -4.77 13.72
CA GLU A 282 -24.72 -4.51 14.65
C GLU A 282 -25.32 -5.85 15.12
N PRO A 283 -25.41 -6.10 16.44
CA PRO A 283 -26.00 -7.33 16.96
C PRO A 283 -27.42 -7.55 16.43
N GLY A 284 -27.65 -8.71 15.80
CA GLY A 284 -28.95 -9.07 15.21
C GLY A 284 -29.14 -8.64 13.74
N VAL A 285 -28.27 -7.79 13.20
CA VAL A 285 -28.27 -7.44 11.77
C VAL A 285 -27.36 -8.41 11.01
N THR A 286 -27.95 -9.47 10.45
CA THR A 286 -27.23 -10.49 9.67
C THR A 286 -27.55 -10.45 8.18
N GLN A 287 -28.56 -9.70 7.72
CA GLN A 287 -28.96 -9.74 6.32
C GLN A 287 -28.04 -8.93 5.41
N LEU A 288 -27.58 -7.75 5.86
CA LEU A 288 -26.64 -6.90 5.12
C LEU A 288 -25.21 -7.00 5.63
N HIS A 289 -24.97 -7.75 6.71
CA HIS A 289 -23.67 -7.85 7.40
C HIS A 289 -23.10 -6.50 7.89
N LEU A 290 -23.85 -5.39 7.84
CA LEU A 290 -23.39 -4.05 8.24
C LEU A 290 -24.42 -3.31 9.09
N SER A 291 -23.94 -2.52 10.05
CA SER A 291 -24.69 -1.44 10.70
C SER A 291 -25.06 -0.34 9.70
N GLU A 292 -25.97 0.56 10.06
CA GLU A 292 -26.30 1.75 9.24
C GLU A 292 -25.05 2.60 8.97
N LEU A 293 -24.23 2.85 10.00
CA LEU A 293 -22.95 3.54 9.87
C LEU A 293 -22.02 2.82 8.87
N GLY A 294 -21.99 1.49 8.91
CA GLY A 294 -21.17 0.71 7.98
C GLY A 294 -21.67 0.74 6.54
N GLN A 295 -22.98 0.84 6.32
CA GLN A 295 -23.53 1.08 4.99
C GLN A 295 -23.09 2.43 4.45
N HIS A 296 -23.09 3.47 5.27
CA HIS A 296 -22.63 4.81 4.87
C HIS A 296 -21.12 4.86 4.60
N ALA A 297 -20.31 4.18 5.42
CA ALA A 297 -18.89 4.03 5.18
C ALA A 297 -18.59 3.30 3.85
N LEU A 298 -19.39 2.27 3.53
CA LEU A 298 -19.34 1.58 2.24
C LEU A 298 -19.75 2.51 1.09
N GLY A 299 -20.82 3.29 1.24
CA GLY A 299 -21.28 4.24 0.23
C GLY A 299 -20.21 5.26 -0.14
N GLY A 300 -19.53 5.82 0.87
CA GLY A 300 -18.38 6.70 0.64
C GLY A 300 -17.21 5.99 -0.07
N LEU A 301 -16.87 4.76 0.34
CA LEU A 301 -15.83 3.99 -0.33
C LEU A 301 -16.15 3.76 -1.83
N LEU A 302 -17.40 3.47 -2.17
CA LEU A 302 -17.83 3.28 -3.56
C LEU A 302 -17.79 4.61 -4.33
N ALA A 303 -18.31 5.70 -3.77
CA ALA A 303 -18.32 7.02 -4.39
C ALA A 303 -16.93 7.51 -4.79
N HIS A 304 -15.92 7.22 -3.97
CA HIS A 304 -14.54 7.67 -4.19
C HIS A 304 -13.63 6.62 -4.84
N SER A 305 -14.15 5.43 -5.16
CA SER A 305 -13.31 4.34 -5.70
C SER A 305 -12.70 4.66 -7.07
N ALA A 306 -13.37 5.47 -7.90
CA ALA A 306 -12.82 5.91 -9.18
C ALA A 306 -11.59 6.82 -8.99
N GLY A 307 -11.68 7.82 -8.11
CA GLY A 307 -10.55 8.70 -7.79
C GLY A 307 -9.42 7.93 -7.10
N ALA A 308 -9.76 6.98 -6.22
CA ALA A 308 -8.78 6.16 -5.51
C ALA A 308 -7.97 5.22 -6.43
N MET A 309 -8.39 4.99 -7.67
CA MET A 309 -7.66 4.13 -8.62
C MET A 309 -6.25 4.63 -8.93
N LEU A 310 -6.00 5.94 -8.90
CA LEU A 310 -4.64 6.49 -9.06
C LEU A 310 -3.66 5.91 -8.01
N ILE A 311 -4.17 5.55 -6.84
CA ILE A 311 -3.39 5.01 -5.72
C ILE A 311 -3.50 3.50 -5.63
N ASN A 312 -4.71 2.94 -5.73
CA ASN A 312 -4.97 1.50 -5.58
C ASN A 312 -4.46 0.69 -6.77
N GLY A 313 -4.51 1.27 -7.97
CA GLY A 313 -3.95 0.75 -9.22
C GLY A 313 -2.87 1.69 -9.75
N SER A 314 -1.79 1.86 -8.97
CA SER A 314 -0.81 2.95 -9.13
C SER A 314 0.16 2.84 -10.31
N THR A 315 -0.02 1.89 -11.23
CA THR A 315 0.90 1.71 -12.38
C THR A 315 0.12 1.51 -13.66
N VAL A 316 0.75 1.74 -14.82
CA VAL A 316 0.14 1.36 -16.10
C VAL A 316 -0.16 -0.16 -16.18
N ASN A 317 0.66 -0.97 -15.51
CA ASN A 317 0.46 -2.42 -15.47
C ASN A 317 -0.77 -2.83 -14.64
N SER A 318 -1.12 -2.06 -13.61
CA SER A 318 -2.33 -2.25 -12.78
C SER A 318 -3.59 -2.39 -13.62
N TYR A 319 -3.73 -1.56 -14.64
CA TYR A 319 -4.94 -1.56 -15.48
C TYR A 319 -5.10 -2.79 -16.36
N LYS A 320 -4.03 -3.54 -16.61
CA LYS A 320 -4.10 -4.85 -17.27
C LYS A 320 -4.73 -5.92 -16.37
N ARG A 321 -4.70 -5.73 -15.04
CA ARG A 321 -5.39 -6.60 -14.07
C ARG A 321 -6.91 -6.39 -14.14
N TYR A 322 -7.38 -5.14 -14.22
CA TYR A 322 -8.82 -4.82 -14.26
C TYR A 322 -9.46 -5.01 -15.65
N TRP A 323 -8.66 -4.92 -16.72
CA TRP A 323 -9.14 -5.13 -18.09
C TRP A 323 -9.50 -6.60 -18.39
N ASP A 324 -8.80 -7.54 -17.75
CA ASP A 324 -8.94 -8.97 -18.03
C ASP A 324 -10.15 -9.56 -17.27
N ALA A 325 -11.32 -9.53 -17.92
CA ALA A 325 -12.57 -10.00 -17.33
C ALA A 325 -12.50 -11.49 -16.96
N GLY A 326 -13.04 -11.84 -15.78
CA GLY A 326 -13.11 -13.23 -15.31
C GLY A 326 -11.93 -13.68 -14.44
N GLN A 327 -10.95 -12.81 -14.17
CA GLN A 327 -9.76 -13.10 -13.35
C GLN A 327 -9.88 -12.58 -11.90
N PHE A 328 -11.09 -12.55 -11.33
CA PHE A 328 -11.39 -12.10 -9.96
C PHE A 328 -11.01 -10.65 -9.60
N ALA A 329 -10.61 -9.85 -10.59
CA ALA A 329 -10.41 -8.41 -10.45
C ALA A 329 -11.71 -7.64 -10.71
N PRO A 330 -12.03 -6.59 -9.92
CA PRO A 330 -13.21 -5.77 -10.18
C PRO A 330 -13.11 -5.04 -11.52
N SER A 331 -14.22 -4.99 -12.27
CA SER A 331 -14.34 -4.28 -13.55
C SER A 331 -15.30 -3.08 -13.50
N ARG A 332 -15.92 -2.84 -12.35
CA ARG A 332 -16.89 -1.78 -12.08
C ARG A 332 -16.84 -1.41 -10.61
N ILE A 333 -17.59 -0.38 -10.22
CA ILE A 333 -17.78 0.05 -8.82
C ILE A 333 -19.11 -0.52 -8.32
N ASN A 334 -19.05 -1.53 -7.44
CA ASN A 334 -20.20 -2.15 -6.79
C ASN A 334 -19.78 -2.97 -5.57
N TRP A 335 -20.77 -3.53 -4.88
CA TRP A 335 -20.55 -4.38 -3.72
C TRP A 335 -21.50 -5.57 -3.70
N GLY A 336 -21.16 -6.60 -2.91
CA GLY A 336 -22.04 -7.75 -2.71
C GLY A 336 -21.67 -8.60 -1.49
N LEU A 337 -22.65 -9.37 -1.01
CA LEU A 337 -22.48 -10.32 0.08
C LEU A 337 -21.72 -11.54 -0.42
N ASP A 338 -20.58 -11.84 0.20
CA ASP A 338 -19.68 -12.94 -0.19
C ASP A 338 -19.38 -13.02 -1.72
N ASN A 339 -19.43 -11.88 -2.40
CA ASN A 339 -19.32 -11.83 -3.85
C ASN A 339 -17.92 -11.40 -4.29
N LYS A 340 -17.08 -12.38 -4.64
CA LYS A 340 -15.68 -12.15 -5.05
C LYS A 340 -15.53 -11.38 -6.38
N THR A 341 -16.61 -11.14 -7.12
CA THR A 341 -16.57 -10.40 -8.40
C THR A 341 -16.82 -8.90 -8.25
N CYS A 342 -17.19 -8.45 -7.04
CA CYS A 342 -17.48 -7.04 -6.75
C CYS A 342 -16.23 -6.25 -6.34
N THR A 343 -16.30 -4.92 -6.41
CA THR A 343 -15.27 -4.01 -5.88
C THR A 343 -15.08 -4.18 -4.38
N VAL A 344 -16.20 -4.32 -3.67
CA VAL A 344 -16.24 -4.55 -2.23
C VAL A 344 -17.02 -5.82 -1.95
N ARG A 345 -16.37 -6.79 -1.32
CA ARG A 345 -17.00 -8.02 -0.83
C ARG A 345 -17.25 -7.87 0.66
N LEU A 346 -18.46 -8.19 1.12
CA LEU A 346 -18.72 -8.32 2.56
C LEU A 346 -18.42 -9.77 2.94
N SER A 347 -17.18 -10.01 3.40
CA SER A 347 -16.65 -11.35 3.64
C SER A 347 -17.08 -11.94 5.00
N ALA A 348 -17.53 -11.09 5.92
CA ALA A 348 -18.14 -11.46 7.20
C ALA A 348 -18.96 -10.29 7.76
N VAL A 349 -19.73 -10.52 8.83
CA VAL A 349 -20.41 -9.44 9.56
C VAL A 349 -19.40 -8.39 10.03
N GLY A 350 -19.61 -7.14 9.64
CA GLY A 350 -18.78 -5.99 9.98
C GLY A 350 -17.42 -5.97 9.30
N ARG A 351 -17.20 -6.76 8.23
CA ARG A 351 -15.91 -6.81 7.51
C ARG A 351 -16.11 -6.55 6.02
N LEU A 352 -15.54 -5.44 5.57
CA LEU A 352 -15.51 -5.02 4.17
C LEU A 352 -14.17 -5.46 3.57
N GLU A 353 -14.19 -6.15 2.42
CA GLU A 353 -13.01 -6.55 1.66
C GLU A 353 -12.94 -5.70 0.39
N TYR A 354 -12.03 -4.73 0.37
CA TYR A 354 -11.81 -3.85 -0.77
C TYR A 354 -10.80 -4.46 -1.74
N LYS A 355 -11.24 -4.78 -2.96
CA LYS A 355 -10.50 -5.62 -3.90
C LYS A 355 -9.74 -4.84 -4.98
N LEU A 356 -9.87 -3.51 -4.99
CA LEU A 356 -9.15 -2.65 -5.94
C LEU A 356 -7.65 -2.62 -5.72
N PRO A 357 -7.11 -2.46 -4.50
CA PRO A 357 -5.66 -2.39 -4.31
C PRO A 357 -4.95 -3.60 -4.92
N ASP A 358 -3.95 -3.33 -5.75
CA ASP A 358 -3.04 -4.35 -6.28
C ASP A 358 -1.79 -4.50 -5.41
N ALA A 359 -0.97 -5.52 -5.71
CA ALA A 359 0.23 -5.82 -4.95
C ALA A 359 1.32 -4.73 -4.98
N ALA A 360 1.28 -3.78 -5.93
CA ALA A 360 2.22 -2.67 -6.01
C ALA A 360 1.79 -1.45 -5.18
N VAL A 361 0.55 -1.43 -4.66
CA VAL A 361 -0.04 -0.30 -3.93
C VAL A 361 0.89 0.29 -2.86
N ASN A 362 0.92 1.61 -2.71
CA ASN A 362 1.50 2.24 -1.52
C ASN A 362 0.49 2.10 -0.36
N PRO A 363 0.77 1.25 0.66
CA PRO A 363 -0.22 0.99 1.70
C PRO A 363 -0.56 2.24 2.49
N TYR A 364 0.36 3.18 2.68
CA TYR A 364 0.03 4.38 3.45
C TYR A 364 -1.01 5.23 2.73
N LEU A 365 -0.88 5.36 1.42
CA LEU A 365 -1.81 6.13 0.60
C LEU A 365 -3.14 5.41 0.41
N SER A 366 -3.14 4.08 0.21
CA SER A 366 -4.41 3.33 0.08
C SER A 366 -5.26 3.40 1.34
N HIS A 367 -4.63 3.29 2.51
CA HIS A 367 -5.34 3.41 3.79
C HIS A 367 -5.79 4.86 4.05
N ALA A 368 -5.01 5.86 3.61
CA ALA A 368 -5.39 7.27 3.70
C ALA A 368 -6.66 7.57 2.89
N VAL A 369 -6.75 7.07 1.65
CA VAL A 369 -7.95 7.26 0.82
C VAL A 369 -9.15 6.45 1.32
N ILE A 370 -8.95 5.27 1.91
CA ILE A 370 -10.01 4.52 2.60
C ILE A 370 -10.57 5.35 3.76
N LEU A 371 -9.70 5.92 4.61
CA LEU A 371 -10.11 6.78 5.71
C LEU A 371 -10.93 7.98 5.23
N ALA A 372 -10.43 8.70 4.22
CA ALA A 372 -11.11 9.87 3.67
C ALA A 372 -12.48 9.51 3.08
N ALA A 373 -12.55 8.44 2.28
CA ALA A 373 -13.78 8.00 1.64
C ALA A 373 -14.82 7.52 2.65
N CYS A 374 -14.42 6.71 3.64
CA CYS A 374 -15.33 6.27 4.69
C CYS A 374 -15.81 7.43 5.57
N GLU A 375 -14.93 8.39 5.89
CA GLU A 375 -15.31 9.58 6.66
C GLU A 375 -16.35 10.43 5.91
N ASP A 376 -16.18 10.62 4.60
CA ASP A 376 -17.16 11.34 3.77
C ASP A 376 -18.50 10.61 3.71
N GLY A 377 -18.46 9.30 3.44
CA GLY A 377 -19.65 8.45 3.43
C GLY A 377 -20.46 8.54 4.72
N MET A 378 -19.79 8.43 5.87
CA MET A 378 -20.42 8.54 7.19
C MET A 378 -20.98 9.95 7.44
N LYS A 379 -20.30 11.02 7.01
CA LYS A 379 -20.76 12.41 7.21
C LYS A 379 -21.97 12.76 6.36
N ASN A 380 -21.98 12.29 5.11
CA ASN A 380 -22.98 12.65 4.11
C ASN A 380 -24.09 11.60 3.95
N ALA A 381 -24.06 10.53 4.75
CA ALA A 381 -24.99 9.41 4.69
C ALA A 381 -25.14 8.83 3.28
N ILE A 382 -24.00 8.59 2.61
CA ILE A 382 -23.98 8.12 1.22
C ILE A 382 -24.55 6.70 1.16
N ASP A 383 -25.59 6.51 0.37
CA ASP A 383 -26.23 5.23 0.14
C ASP A 383 -25.34 4.32 -0.74
N PRO A 384 -24.90 3.14 -0.25
CA PRO A 384 -24.14 2.18 -1.06
C PRO A 384 -25.01 1.47 -2.11
N GLY A 385 -26.33 1.60 -2.03
CA GLY A 385 -27.27 0.91 -2.87
C GLY A 385 -27.43 -0.56 -2.55
N GLU A 386 -28.19 -1.27 -3.38
CA GLU A 386 -28.48 -2.69 -3.18
C GLU A 386 -27.26 -3.57 -3.51
N PRO A 387 -27.04 -4.67 -2.77
CA PRO A 387 -25.96 -5.60 -3.07
C PRO A 387 -26.17 -6.26 -4.43
N THR A 388 -25.09 -6.35 -5.20
CA THR A 388 -25.06 -7.06 -6.48
C THR A 388 -25.37 -8.54 -6.27
N GLN A 389 -26.41 -9.01 -6.97
CA GLN A 389 -26.82 -10.42 -6.99
C GLN A 389 -26.16 -11.14 -8.18
N GLY A 390 -25.58 -12.31 -7.91
CA GLY A 390 -24.89 -13.09 -8.95
C GLY A 390 -23.57 -12.47 -9.39
N SER A 391 -23.18 -12.72 -10.64
CA SER A 391 -21.92 -12.23 -11.21
C SER A 391 -21.96 -10.71 -11.46
N SER A 392 -20.99 -9.99 -10.91
CA SER A 392 -20.80 -8.55 -11.16
C SER A 392 -20.57 -8.23 -12.63
N TYR A 393 -19.97 -9.15 -13.39
CA TYR A 393 -19.70 -8.95 -14.82
C TYR A 393 -20.98 -8.83 -15.65
N ASP A 394 -22.07 -9.47 -15.19
CA ASP A 394 -23.37 -9.51 -15.85
C ASP A 394 -24.37 -8.52 -15.23
N ALA A 395 -24.01 -7.87 -14.13
CA ALA A 395 -24.86 -6.94 -13.42
C ALA A 395 -25.02 -5.62 -14.20
N PRO A 396 -26.15 -4.92 -14.06
CA PRO A 396 -26.28 -3.55 -14.58
C PRO A 396 -25.26 -2.62 -13.91
N VAL A 397 -24.89 -1.55 -14.60
CA VAL A 397 -24.09 -0.48 -14.02
C VAL A 397 -24.97 0.34 -13.07
N ASP A 398 -24.42 0.69 -11.91
CA ASP A 398 -25.07 1.58 -10.97
C ASP A 398 -24.59 3.02 -11.22
N ASP A 399 -25.45 3.83 -11.84
CA ASP A 399 -25.13 5.21 -12.22
C ASP A 399 -24.95 6.15 -11.01
N ARG A 400 -25.14 5.67 -9.76
CA ARG A 400 -24.81 6.43 -8.54
C ARG A 400 -23.31 6.66 -8.38
N PHE A 401 -22.50 5.75 -8.91
CA PHE A 401 -21.05 5.81 -8.77
C PHE A 401 -20.39 6.05 -10.13
N PRO A 402 -19.22 6.72 -10.16
CA PRO A 402 -18.49 6.89 -11.41
C PRO A 402 -18.09 5.54 -12.03
N ALA A 403 -17.80 5.53 -13.33
CA ALA A 403 -17.21 4.34 -13.95
C ALA A 403 -15.82 4.06 -13.34
N LEU A 404 -15.48 2.78 -13.18
CA LEU A 404 -14.15 2.38 -12.75
C LEU A 404 -13.14 2.71 -13.87
N PRO A 405 -12.08 3.48 -13.60
CA PRO A 405 -11.01 3.71 -14.58
C PRO A 405 -10.36 2.41 -15.05
N LEU A 406 -10.21 2.26 -16.36
CA LEU A 406 -9.60 1.10 -17.03
C LEU A 406 -8.25 1.44 -17.68
N THR A 407 -7.79 2.68 -17.51
CA THR A 407 -6.43 3.11 -17.85
C THR A 407 -5.87 4.06 -16.79
N LEU A 408 -4.54 4.18 -16.73
CA LEU A 408 -3.90 5.15 -15.83
C LEU A 408 -4.30 6.59 -16.18
N GLY A 409 -4.50 6.90 -17.47
CA GLY A 409 -5.00 8.20 -17.92
C GLY A 409 -6.36 8.55 -17.32
N GLU A 410 -7.34 7.64 -17.40
CA GLU A 410 -8.67 7.83 -16.81
C GLU A 410 -8.61 7.98 -15.29
N ALA A 411 -7.71 7.23 -14.61
CA ALA A 411 -7.56 7.32 -13.17
C ALA A 411 -6.96 8.66 -12.71
N ILE A 412 -6.06 9.25 -13.50
CA ILE A 412 -5.53 10.59 -13.25
C ILE A 412 -6.67 11.62 -13.30
N ASP A 413 -7.53 11.54 -14.32
CA ASP A 413 -8.65 12.47 -14.47
C ASP A 413 -9.71 12.27 -13.38
N ALA A 414 -10.02 11.02 -13.02
CA ALA A 414 -10.91 10.70 -11.92
C ALA A 414 -10.39 11.22 -10.57
N PHE A 415 -9.09 11.06 -10.29
CA PHE A 415 -8.48 11.57 -9.06
C PHE A 415 -8.50 13.10 -9.00
N ARG A 416 -8.22 13.79 -10.10
CA ARG A 416 -8.32 15.26 -10.18
C ARG A 416 -9.73 15.78 -9.90
N ALA A 417 -10.74 15.03 -10.30
CA ALA A 417 -12.14 15.38 -10.09
C ALA A 417 -12.65 15.04 -8.69
N ASP A 418 -11.94 14.20 -7.93
CA ASP A 418 -12.31 13.81 -6.58
C ASP A 418 -11.79 14.82 -5.53
N GLU A 419 -12.63 15.80 -5.21
CA GLU A 419 -12.30 16.86 -4.25
C GLU A 419 -12.08 16.32 -2.84
N VAL A 420 -12.79 15.26 -2.42
CA VAL A 420 -12.64 14.67 -1.09
C VAL A 420 -11.25 14.08 -0.93
N LEU A 421 -10.82 13.26 -1.90
CA LEU A 421 -9.50 12.63 -1.84
C LEU A 421 -8.36 13.64 -2.01
N THR A 422 -8.50 14.60 -2.92
CA THR A 422 -7.45 15.60 -3.16
C THR A 422 -7.31 16.58 -2.00
N GLN A 423 -8.40 16.99 -1.36
CA GLN A 423 -8.34 17.82 -0.15
C GLN A 423 -7.77 17.06 1.04
N ALA A 424 -8.13 15.77 1.19
CA ALA A 424 -7.64 14.95 2.29
C ALA A 424 -6.11 14.71 2.23
N LEU A 425 -5.55 14.49 1.03
CA LEU A 425 -4.11 14.31 0.83
C LEU A 425 -3.34 15.63 0.80
N GLY A 426 -4.01 16.73 0.50
CA GLY A 426 -3.44 18.06 0.43
C GLY A 426 -2.76 18.36 -0.92
N PRO A 427 -2.60 19.65 -1.25
CA PRO A 427 -2.25 20.09 -2.60
C PRO A 427 -0.88 19.59 -3.09
N ASP A 428 0.14 19.58 -2.24
CA ASP A 428 1.51 19.21 -2.63
C ASP A 428 1.61 17.73 -3.00
N LEU A 429 1.02 16.86 -2.18
CA LEU A 429 1.01 15.42 -2.43
C LEU A 429 0.10 15.07 -3.62
N SER A 430 -1.09 15.66 -3.70
CA SER A 430 -2.00 15.45 -4.83
C SER A 430 -1.38 15.88 -6.16
N SER A 431 -0.72 17.05 -6.22
CA SER A 431 -0.01 17.49 -7.42
C SER A 431 1.12 16.54 -7.78
N LEU A 432 1.93 16.12 -6.79
CA LEU A 432 3.05 15.22 -7.04
C LEU A 432 2.59 13.84 -7.56
N LEU A 433 1.51 13.28 -7.01
CA LEU A 433 0.93 12.02 -7.49
C LEU A 433 0.48 12.14 -8.94
N VAL A 434 -0.25 13.21 -9.27
CA VAL A 434 -0.70 13.49 -10.63
C VAL A 434 0.48 13.64 -11.59
N ASP A 435 1.49 14.44 -11.24
CA ASP A 435 2.64 14.69 -12.10
C ASP A 435 3.46 13.41 -12.33
N PHE A 436 3.67 12.61 -11.28
CA PHE A 436 4.38 11.34 -11.35
C PHE A 436 3.69 10.36 -12.30
N HIS A 437 2.40 10.14 -12.11
CA HIS A 437 1.64 9.18 -12.92
C HIS A 437 1.36 9.70 -14.34
N ALA A 438 1.18 11.00 -14.54
CA ALA A 438 1.03 11.59 -15.87
C ALA A 438 2.31 11.45 -16.70
N ASP A 439 3.49 11.54 -16.07
CA ASP A 439 4.76 11.26 -16.74
C ASP A 439 4.89 9.78 -17.11
N GLU A 440 4.58 8.86 -16.18
CA GLU A 440 4.57 7.42 -16.44
C GLU A 440 3.63 7.06 -17.61
N TRP A 441 2.40 7.56 -17.55
CA TRP A 441 1.39 7.33 -18.57
C TRP A 441 1.85 7.81 -19.95
N ALA A 442 2.38 9.03 -20.02
CA ALA A 442 2.83 9.59 -21.29
C ALA A 442 4.04 8.84 -21.87
N ARG A 443 4.96 8.35 -21.02
CA ARG A 443 6.04 7.48 -21.48
C ARG A 443 5.48 6.19 -22.07
N PHE A 444 4.55 5.54 -21.36
CA PHE A 444 3.91 4.33 -21.84
C PHE A 444 3.21 4.52 -23.19
N CYS A 445 2.46 5.61 -23.38
CA CYS A 445 1.83 5.94 -24.67
C CYS A 445 2.84 6.09 -25.82
N GLY A 446 4.12 6.32 -25.53
CA GLY A 446 5.20 6.37 -26.53
C GLY A 446 5.89 5.04 -26.81
N TYR A 447 5.57 3.95 -26.11
CA TYR A 447 6.14 2.63 -26.38
C TYR A 447 5.44 1.97 -27.59
N VAL A 448 6.23 1.33 -28.45
CA VAL A 448 5.73 0.45 -29.51
C VAL A 448 6.00 -1.01 -29.12
N THR A 449 4.93 -1.74 -28.84
CA THR A 449 4.97 -3.14 -28.41
C THR A 449 5.19 -4.11 -29.57
N GLU A 450 5.54 -5.36 -29.25
CA GLU A 450 5.61 -6.42 -30.28
C GLU A 450 4.24 -6.70 -30.87
N TRP A 451 3.18 -6.69 -30.06
CA TRP A 451 1.80 -6.86 -30.55
C TRP A 451 1.45 -5.83 -31.62
N GLU A 452 1.79 -4.54 -31.42
CA GLU A 452 1.56 -3.51 -32.45
C GLU A 452 2.34 -3.77 -33.73
N ARG A 453 3.58 -4.29 -33.63
CA ARG A 453 4.36 -4.68 -34.82
C ARG A 453 3.71 -5.85 -35.55
N GLU A 454 3.34 -6.91 -34.84
CA GLU A 454 2.68 -8.09 -35.40
C GLU A 454 1.37 -7.72 -36.10
N MET A 455 0.60 -6.79 -35.53
CA MET A 455 -0.69 -6.37 -36.07
C MET A 455 -0.58 -5.40 -37.24
N TYR A 456 0.37 -4.46 -37.22
CA TYR A 456 0.33 -3.30 -38.13
C TYR A 456 1.49 -3.20 -39.11
N TRP A 457 2.65 -3.81 -38.83
CA TRP A 457 3.89 -3.58 -39.61
C TRP A 457 3.77 -3.89 -41.10
N SER A 458 2.97 -4.91 -41.44
CA SER A 458 2.72 -5.36 -42.82
C SER A 458 1.24 -5.32 -43.21
N ASP A 459 0.37 -4.75 -42.37
CA ASP A 459 -1.09 -4.74 -42.62
C ASP A 459 -1.51 -3.54 -43.48
N ALA A 460 -0.84 -2.39 -43.31
CA ALA A 460 -1.03 -1.26 -44.21
C ALA A 460 -0.34 -1.51 -45.57
N PRO A 461 -1.05 -1.33 -46.71
CA PRO A 461 -0.55 -1.68 -48.05
C PRO A 461 0.59 -0.80 -48.58
#